data_AF-A0A534YTV5-F1
#
_entry.id   AF-A0A534YTV5-F1
#
_cell.length_a   1.000
_cell.length_b   1.000
_cell.length_c   1.000
_cell.angle_alpha   90.00
_cell.angle_beta   90.00
_cell.angle_gamma   90.00
#
_symmetry.space_group_name_H-M   'P 1'
#
loop_
_entity.id
_entity.type
_entity.pdbx_description
1 polymer ?
#
loop_
_entity_poly.entity_id
_entity_poly.type
_entity_poly.pdbx_seq_one_letter_code
_entity_poly.pdbx_strand_id
1 'polypeptide(L)'
;LAVNAIRDDEDKAEAMGLWTTRYKTAAWCVSAFFLGIGGAIVGNVSGFIDPRETAFAGSTYGVWMVLMAILGGKGTLWGPVLGAVIFHITKELFWTYLLDWQQVALGFLIVVIVIFFPVGILGWAREKWPEKFGHRVEEAKPAEASG
;
A
#
# COMPACT_ATOMS: atom_id res chain seq x y z
N LEU A 1 -4.27 -2.16 19.91
CA LEU A 1 -3.39 -1.49 20.90
C LEU A 1 -1.95 -1.99 20.79
N ALA A 2 -1.66 -3.28 20.98
CA ALA A 2 -0.30 -3.82 20.85
C ALA A 2 0.39 -3.46 19.50
N VAL A 3 -0.29 -3.64 18.37
CA VAL A 3 0.27 -3.31 17.03
C VAL A 3 0.50 -1.80 16.84
N ASN A 4 -0.32 -0.93 17.44
CA ASN A 4 -0.08 0.51 17.39
C ASN A 4 1.13 0.91 18.24
N ALA A 5 1.28 0.32 19.43
CA ALA A 5 2.46 0.57 20.27
C ALA A 5 3.76 0.13 19.56
N ILE A 6 3.75 -1.02 18.89
CA ILE A 6 4.89 -1.50 18.07
C ILE A 6 5.17 -0.55 16.90
N ARG A 7 4.13 0.04 16.30
CA ARG A 7 4.27 1.00 15.20
C ARG A 7 4.89 2.33 15.65
N ASP A 8 4.59 2.79 16.86
CA ASP A 8 5.07 4.07 17.38
C ASP A 8 6.53 3.97 17.87
N ASP A 9 6.84 2.95 18.68
CA ASP A 9 8.19 2.70 19.18
C ASP A 9 8.36 1.23 19.61
N GLU A 10 9.10 0.48 18.81
CA GLU A 10 9.29 -0.95 19.01
C GLU A 10 10.10 -1.25 20.28
N ASP A 11 11.18 -0.51 20.52
CA ASP A 11 12.06 -0.72 21.67
C ASP A 11 11.33 -0.43 22.98
N LYS A 12 10.50 0.63 23.00
CA LYS A 12 9.63 0.91 24.15
C LYS A 12 8.55 -0.15 24.34
N ALA A 13 7.99 -0.67 23.26
CA ALA A 13 7.00 -1.75 23.34
C ALA A 13 7.62 -3.01 23.99
N GLU A 14 8.85 -3.37 23.63
CA GLU A 14 9.58 -4.47 24.26
C GLU A 14 9.89 -4.20 25.73
N ALA A 15 10.33 -2.98 26.06
CA ALA A 15 10.60 -2.57 27.45
C ALA A 15 9.35 -2.61 28.34
N MET A 16 8.15 -2.40 27.76
CA MET A 16 6.86 -2.57 28.45
C MET A 16 6.39 -4.03 28.54
N GLY A 17 7.21 -5.00 28.11
CA GLY A 17 6.93 -6.43 28.18
C GLY A 17 6.15 -6.99 26.99
N LEU A 18 5.99 -6.26 25.89
CA LEU A 18 5.37 -6.79 24.66
C LEU A 18 6.39 -7.59 23.85
N TRP A 19 5.99 -8.80 23.46
CA TRP A 19 6.82 -9.66 22.62
C TRP A 19 6.60 -9.32 21.14
N THR A 20 7.18 -8.21 20.69
CA THR A 20 7.11 -7.64 19.33
C THR A 20 7.19 -8.69 18.23
N THR A 21 8.18 -9.58 18.32
CA THR A 21 8.43 -10.66 17.36
C THR A 21 7.19 -11.55 17.18
N ARG A 22 6.50 -11.93 18.26
CA ARG A 22 5.31 -12.79 18.17
C ARG A 22 4.14 -12.09 17.50
N TYR A 23 3.93 -10.81 17.82
CA TYR A 23 2.88 -10.00 17.19
C TYR A 23 3.14 -9.75 15.70
N LYS A 24 4.40 -9.49 15.33
CA LYS A 24 4.82 -9.35 13.92
C LYS A 24 4.63 -10.66 13.16
N THR A 25 5.08 -11.78 13.71
CA THR A 25 4.91 -13.10 13.08
C THR A 25 3.44 -13.46 12.94
N ALA A 26 2.60 -13.22 13.95
CA ALA A 26 1.17 -13.45 13.85
C ALA A 26 0.51 -12.58 12.76
N ALA A 27 0.85 -11.29 12.70
CA ALA A 27 0.36 -10.39 11.65
C ALA A 27 0.82 -10.84 10.25
N TRP A 28 2.06 -11.32 10.13
CA TRP A 28 2.60 -11.88 8.90
C TRP A 28 1.87 -13.16 8.49
N CYS A 29 1.64 -14.09 9.41
CA CYS A 29 0.89 -15.33 9.15
C CYS A 29 -0.54 -15.05 8.66
N VAL A 30 -1.25 -14.11 9.30
CA VAL A 30 -2.60 -13.72 8.88
C VAL A 30 -2.56 -13.10 7.47
N SER A 31 -1.59 -12.25 7.19
CA SER A 31 -1.43 -11.65 5.85
C SER A 31 -1.10 -12.70 4.79
N ALA A 32 -0.18 -13.62 5.10
CA ALA A 32 0.22 -14.72 4.23
C ALA A 32 -0.92 -15.69 3.94
N PHE A 33 -1.83 -15.91 4.90
CA PHE A 33 -3.02 -16.74 4.70
C PHE A 33 -3.91 -16.17 3.58
N PHE A 34 -4.23 -14.87 3.64
CA PHE A 34 -5.04 -14.22 2.59
C PHE A 34 -4.32 -14.16 1.24
N LEU A 35 -3.01 -13.88 1.24
CA LEU A 35 -2.20 -13.90 0.02
C LEU A 35 -2.16 -15.30 -0.61
N GLY A 36 -2.06 -16.34 0.20
CA GLY A 36 -2.06 -17.74 -0.23
C GLY A 36 -3.38 -18.13 -0.90
N ILE A 37 -4.52 -17.71 -0.35
CA ILE A 37 -5.84 -17.94 -0.97
C ILE A 37 -5.92 -17.24 -2.33
N GLY A 38 -5.52 -15.97 -2.41
CA GLY A 38 -5.51 -15.22 -3.67
C GLY A 38 -4.63 -15.87 -4.72
N GLY A 39 -3.40 -16.25 -4.34
CA GLY A 39 -2.47 -16.94 -5.22
C GLY A 39 -2.97 -18.30 -5.69
N ALA A 40 -3.62 -19.08 -4.81
CA ALA A 40 -4.20 -20.37 -5.17
C ALA A 40 -5.33 -20.24 -6.20
N ILE A 41 -6.20 -19.23 -6.05
CA ILE A 41 -7.27 -18.95 -7.02
C ILE A 41 -6.67 -18.54 -8.37
N VAL A 42 -5.73 -17.61 -8.38
CA VAL A 42 -5.08 -17.14 -9.62
C VAL A 42 -4.32 -18.27 -10.30
N GLY A 43 -3.60 -19.09 -9.55
CA GLY A 43 -2.88 -20.25 -10.07
C GLY A 43 -3.82 -21.30 -10.66
N ASN A 44 -4.98 -21.53 -10.04
CA ASN A 44 -6.00 -22.44 -10.57
C ASN A 44 -6.60 -21.93 -11.89
N VAL A 45 -6.91 -20.64 -11.98
CA VAL A 45 -7.50 -20.03 -13.19
C VAL A 45 -6.50 -19.95 -14.33
N SER A 46 -5.21 -19.71 -14.04
CA SER A 46 -4.19 -19.51 -15.08
C SER A 46 -3.85 -20.79 -15.83
N GLY A 47 -4.02 -21.97 -15.22
CA GLY A 47 -3.79 -23.29 -15.84
C GLY A 47 -2.33 -23.64 -16.18
N PHE A 48 -1.46 -22.63 -16.28
CA PHE A 48 -0.04 -22.71 -16.51
C PHE A 48 0.69 -21.63 -15.71
N ILE A 49 1.85 -21.97 -15.15
CA ILE A 49 2.64 -21.07 -14.30
C ILE A 49 4.06 -21.03 -14.86
N ASP A 50 4.47 -19.87 -15.39
CA ASP A 50 5.88 -19.60 -15.68
C ASP A 50 6.53 -19.01 -14.42
N PRO A 51 7.54 -19.67 -13.82
CA PRO A 51 8.24 -19.18 -12.63
C PRO A 51 8.90 -17.81 -12.82
N ARG A 52 9.32 -17.47 -14.04
CA ARG A 52 9.95 -16.17 -14.34
C ARG A 52 8.94 -15.03 -14.22
N GLU A 53 7.71 -15.28 -14.64
CA GLU A 53 6.63 -14.29 -14.62
C GLU A 53 5.80 -14.29 -13.34
N THR A 54 5.89 -15.33 -12.52
CA THR A 54 5.08 -15.47 -11.29
C THR A 54 5.91 -15.38 -10.01
N ALA A 55 6.99 -16.15 -9.88
CA ALA A 55 7.83 -16.19 -8.69
C ALA A 55 8.90 -15.10 -8.68
N PHE A 56 9.43 -14.72 -9.86
CA PHE A 56 10.54 -13.76 -9.99
C PHE A 56 10.18 -12.48 -10.75
N ALA A 57 8.90 -12.18 -10.92
CA ALA A 57 8.43 -10.99 -11.64
C ALA A 57 8.45 -9.70 -10.79
N GLY A 58 9.56 -9.46 -10.09
CA GLY A 58 9.75 -8.26 -9.28
C GLY A 58 9.64 -6.96 -10.10
N SER A 59 10.07 -6.97 -11.35
CA SER A 59 9.97 -5.80 -12.24
C SER A 59 8.54 -5.46 -12.65
N THR A 60 7.62 -6.43 -12.61
CA THR A 60 6.24 -6.24 -13.09
C THR A 60 5.29 -6.13 -11.90
N TYR A 61 5.11 -7.22 -11.15
CA TYR A 61 4.21 -7.25 -10.01
C TYR A 61 4.72 -6.41 -8.84
N GLY A 62 6.04 -6.36 -8.62
CA GLY A 62 6.63 -5.52 -7.57
C GLY A 62 6.34 -4.04 -7.78
N VAL A 63 6.54 -3.56 -9.01
CA VAL A 63 6.23 -2.17 -9.39
C VAL A 63 4.74 -1.88 -9.25
N TRP A 64 3.86 -2.78 -9.70
CA TRP A 64 2.42 -2.62 -9.54
C TRP A 64 1.99 -2.54 -8.08
N MET A 65 2.50 -3.40 -7.21
CA MET A 65 2.19 -3.36 -5.77
C MET A 65 2.58 -2.02 -5.12
N VAL A 66 3.77 -1.51 -5.45
CA VAL A 66 4.23 -0.21 -4.97
C VAL A 66 3.33 0.91 -5.48
N LEU A 67 2.94 0.87 -6.76
CA LEU A 67 2.05 1.87 -7.35
C LEU A 67 0.66 1.85 -6.74
N MET A 68 0.09 0.67 -6.51
CA MET A 68 -1.19 0.53 -5.82
C MET A 68 -1.14 1.15 -4.41
N ALA A 69 -0.04 0.93 -3.68
CA ALA A 69 0.17 1.51 -2.35
C ALA A 69 0.35 3.04 -2.40
N ILE A 70 1.14 3.57 -3.34
CA ILE A 70 1.37 5.01 -3.50
C ILE A 70 0.10 5.71 -3.96
N LEU A 71 -0.57 5.16 -4.99
CA LEU A 71 -1.84 5.68 -5.50
C LEU A 71 -2.90 5.72 -4.40
N GLY A 72 -2.93 4.70 -3.54
CA GLY A 72 -3.79 4.64 -2.37
C GLY A 72 -3.49 5.70 -1.31
N GLY A 73 -2.22 5.98 -1.05
CA GLY A 73 -1.73 6.97 -0.09
C GLY A 73 -1.00 6.34 1.09
N LYS A 74 0.18 6.90 1.40
CA LYS A 74 1.06 6.43 2.49
C LYS A 74 0.43 6.65 3.88
N GLY A 75 0.52 5.64 4.75
CA GLY A 75 0.13 5.76 6.17
C GLY A 75 -1.35 5.53 6.49
N THR A 76 -2.14 4.99 5.55
CA THR A 76 -3.54 4.62 5.78
C THR A 76 -3.75 3.12 5.61
N LEU A 77 -4.62 2.50 6.42
CA LEU A 77 -4.92 1.08 6.31
C LEU A 77 -5.71 0.75 5.04
N TRP A 78 -6.60 1.66 4.63
CA TRP A 78 -7.49 1.48 3.47
C TRP A 78 -6.94 2.01 2.15
N GLY A 79 -5.87 2.82 2.17
CA GLY A 79 -5.27 3.40 0.96
C GLY A 79 -4.85 2.36 -0.05
N PRO A 80 -3.98 1.39 0.32
CA PRO A 80 -3.52 0.38 -0.62
C PRO A 80 -4.67 -0.43 -1.25
N VAL A 81 -5.75 -0.67 -0.50
CA VAL A 81 -6.94 -1.38 -1.02
C VAL A 81 -7.63 -0.54 -2.11
N LEU A 82 -7.90 0.74 -1.84
CA LEU A 82 -8.52 1.63 -2.81
C LEU A 82 -7.63 1.84 -4.04
N GLY A 83 -6.32 2.04 -3.82
CA GLY A 83 -5.34 2.19 -4.88
C GLY A 83 -5.22 0.92 -5.73
N ALA A 84 -5.29 -0.27 -5.13
CA ALA A 84 -5.30 -1.54 -5.85
C ALA A 84 -6.52 -1.67 -6.76
N VAL A 85 -7.73 -1.36 -6.26
CA VAL A 85 -8.97 -1.42 -7.05
C VAL A 85 -8.91 -0.47 -8.25
N ILE A 86 -8.54 0.80 -8.02
CA ILE A 86 -8.50 1.81 -9.09
C ILE A 86 -7.44 1.47 -10.13
N PHE A 87 -6.24 1.10 -9.69
CA PHE A 87 -5.16 0.72 -10.59
C PHE A 87 -5.53 -0.52 -11.41
N HIS A 88 -6.12 -1.53 -10.78
CA HIS A 88 -6.51 -2.76 -11.45
C HIS A 88 -7.58 -2.52 -12.52
N ILE A 89 -8.63 -1.75 -12.20
CA ILE A 89 -9.67 -1.38 -13.17
C ILE A 89 -9.07 -0.61 -14.34
N THR A 90 -8.20 0.36 -14.07
CA THR A 90 -7.56 1.17 -15.13
C THR A 90 -6.66 0.31 -16.02
N LYS A 91 -5.89 -0.60 -15.42
CA LYS A 91 -5.05 -1.58 -16.12
C LYS A 91 -5.88 -2.47 -17.04
N GLU A 92 -6.99 -3.00 -16.53
CA GLU A 92 -7.89 -3.88 -17.29
C GLU A 92 -8.55 -3.13 -18.46
N LEU A 93 -8.92 -1.87 -18.24
CA LEU A 93 -9.47 -1.01 -19.28
C LEU A 93 -8.45 -0.78 -20.40
N PHE A 94 -7.19 -0.50 -20.06
CA PHE A 94 -6.14 -0.36 -21.06
C PHE A 94 -5.89 -1.66 -21.82
N TRP A 95 -5.95 -2.79 -21.13
CA TRP A 95 -5.81 -4.10 -21.76
C TRP A 95 -6.96 -4.41 -22.74
N THR A 96 -8.17 -3.96 -22.43
CA THR A 96 -9.36 -4.20 -23.26
C THR A 96 -9.45 -3.26 -24.46
N TYR A 97 -9.09 -1.98 -24.28
CA TYR A 97 -9.29 -0.94 -25.30
C TYR A 97 -8.04 -0.61 -26.13
N LEU A 98 -6.82 -0.86 -25.63
CA LEU A 98 -5.56 -0.52 -26.31
C LEU A 98 -4.74 -1.78 -26.60
N LEU A 99 -5.25 -2.64 -27.49
CA LEU A 99 -4.52 -3.79 -27.99
C LEU A 99 -3.19 -3.33 -28.64
N ASP A 100 -2.09 -4.04 -28.38
CA ASP A 100 -0.69 -3.71 -28.73
C ASP A 100 -0.04 -2.51 -28.02
N TRP A 101 -0.79 -1.45 -27.67
CA TRP A 101 -0.25 -0.27 -26.99
C TRP A 101 -0.38 -0.29 -25.46
N GLN A 102 -0.97 -1.35 -24.92
CA GLN A 102 -1.20 -1.55 -23.48
C GLN A 102 0.03 -1.33 -22.60
N GLN A 103 1.21 -1.84 -22.98
CA GLN A 103 2.42 -1.69 -22.17
C GLN A 103 2.92 -0.26 -22.12
N VAL A 104 2.86 0.45 -23.26
CA VAL A 104 3.23 1.87 -23.36
C VAL A 104 2.25 2.74 -22.58
N ALA A 105 0.95 2.48 -22.75
CA ALA A 105 -0.11 3.18 -22.02
C ALA A 105 0.01 2.98 -20.50
N LEU A 106 0.34 1.77 -20.07
CA LEU A 106 0.57 1.45 -18.66
C LEU A 106 1.81 2.14 -18.12
N GLY A 107 2.92 2.15 -18.87
CA GLY A 107 4.13 2.92 -18.50
C GLY A 107 3.86 4.43 -18.40
N PHE A 108 3.06 4.99 -19.31
CA PHE A 108 2.63 6.37 -19.25
C PHE A 108 1.77 6.65 -18.02
N LEU A 109 0.82 5.77 -17.70
CA LEU A 109 -0.01 5.86 -16.50
C LEU A 109 0.82 5.88 -15.22
N ILE A 110 1.88 5.06 -15.16
CA ILE A 110 2.82 5.04 -14.03
C ILE A 110 3.44 6.42 -13.84
N VAL A 111 3.95 7.02 -14.92
CA VAL A 111 4.55 8.36 -14.89
C VAL A 111 3.53 9.41 -14.42
N VAL A 112 2.31 9.36 -14.94
CA VAL A 112 1.21 10.25 -14.52
C VAL A 112 0.91 10.10 -13.03
N ILE A 113 0.76 8.88 -12.53
CA ILE A 113 0.46 8.63 -11.10
C ILE A 113 1.57 9.20 -10.22
N VAL A 114 2.84 8.97 -10.57
CA VAL A 114 3.97 9.44 -9.77
C VAL A 114 4.09 10.97 -9.75
N ILE A 115 3.83 11.62 -10.88
CA ILE A 115 3.94 13.09 -10.99
C ILE A 115 2.74 13.79 -10.34
N PHE A 116 1.53 13.34 -10.62
CA PHE A 116 0.30 14.03 -10.19
C PHE A 116 -0.22 13.59 -8.83
N PHE A 117 0.10 12.37 -8.38
CA PHE A 117 -0.36 11.83 -7.10
C PHE A 117 0.79 11.36 -6.17
N PRO A 118 1.80 12.21 -5.88
CA PRO A 118 2.94 11.81 -5.04
C PRO A 118 2.56 11.50 -3.59
N VAL A 119 1.43 12.03 -3.10
CA VAL A 119 0.90 11.78 -1.75
C VAL A 119 -0.19 10.69 -1.76
N GLY A 120 -0.64 10.26 -2.94
CA GLY A 120 -1.76 9.34 -3.15
C GLY A 120 -3.15 9.97 -2.97
N ILE A 121 -4.17 9.23 -3.38
CA ILE A 121 -5.57 9.65 -3.39
C ILE A 121 -6.07 9.97 -1.98
N LEU A 122 -5.76 9.15 -0.98
CA LEU A 122 -6.16 9.44 0.40
C LEU A 122 -5.34 10.59 1.03
N GLY A 123 -4.10 10.81 0.58
CA GLY A 123 -3.31 11.96 0.99
C GLY A 123 -3.96 13.27 0.51
N TRP A 124 -4.34 13.31 -0.77
CA TRP A 124 -5.05 14.44 -1.37
C TRP A 124 -6.46 14.65 -0.77
N ALA A 125 -7.20 13.58 -0.52
CA ALA A 125 -8.52 13.66 0.11
C ALA A 125 -8.46 14.19 1.55
N ARG A 126 -7.40 13.85 2.31
CA ARG A 126 -7.17 14.36 3.66
C ARG A 126 -6.79 15.84 3.67
N GLU A 127 -6.03 16.30 2.68
CA GLU A 127 -5.67 17.71 2.51
C GLU A 127 -6.88 18.58 2.14
N LYS A 128 -7.77 18.05 1.28
CA LYS A 128 -8.94 18.78 0.78
C LYS A 128 -10.17 18.73 1.71
N TRP A 129 -10.31 17.67 2.52
CA TRP A 129 -11.39 17.52 3.50
C TRP A 129 -10.89 17.16 4.91
N PRO A 130 -10.25 18.12 5.60
CA PRO A 130 -9.72 17.89 6.96
C PRO A 130 -10.81 17.60 8.00
N GLU A 131 -12.02 18.14 7.81
CA GLU A 131 -13.15 18.03 8.75
C GLU A 131 -13.67 16.59 8.92
N LYS A 132 -13.52 15.73 7.89
CA LYS A 132 -13.91 14.30 7.95
C LYS A 132 -12.80 13.37 8.44
N PHE A 133 -11.55 13.83 8.45
CA PHE A 133 -10.35 13.01 8.75
C PHE A 133 -9.60 13.37 10.04
N GLY A 134 -10.17 14.25 10.87
CA GLY A 134 -10.00 14.22 12.33
C GLY A 134 -8.58 14.31 12.89
N HIS A 135 -7.70 15.13 12.32
CA HIS A 135 -6.42 15.46 12.96
C HIS A 135 -6.29 16.97 13.19
N ARG A 136 -6.46 17.37 14.45
CA ARG A 136 -5.81 18.57 14.98
C ARG A 136 -4.32 18.33 14.82
N VAL A 137 -3.66 19.15 14.01
CA VAL A 137 -2.21 19.31 14.08
C VAL A 137 -1.97 19.92 15.46
N GLU A 138 -1.48 19.14 16.41
CA GLU A 138 -0.92 19.71 17.63
C GLU A 138 0.27 20.57 17.18
N GLU A 139 0.05 21.88 17.16
CA GLU A 139 1.12 22.87 17.06
C GLU A 139 2.09 22.56 18.20
N ALA A 140 3.30 22.16 17.84
CA ALA A 140 4.40 22.02 18.78
C ALA A 140 4.61 23.39 19.45
N LYS A 141 4.13 23.51 20.70
CA LYS A 141 4.38 24.64 21.59
C LYS A 141 5.90 24.78 21.72
N PRO A 142 6.52 25.90 21.28
CA PRO A 142 7.94 26.10 21.51
C PRO A 142 8.21 26.12 23.00
N ALA A 143 9.22 25.36 23.40
CA ALA A 143 9.67 25.22 24.76
C ALA A 143 9.90 26.57 25.44
N GLU A 144 9.58 26.57 26.72
CA GLU A 144 9.87 27.61 27.69
C GLU A 144 11.28 28.19 27.48
N ALA A 145 11.33 29.46 27.09
CA ALA A 145 12.52 30.26 27.28
C ALA A 145 12.62 30.55 28.79
N SER A 146 13.50 29.82 29.44
CA SER A 146 14.03 30.10 30.77
C SER A 146 14.56 31.54 30.82
N GLY A 147 14.01 32.33 31.73
CA GLY A 147 14.55 33.57 32.27
C GLY A 147 14.28 33.57 33.76
#